data_AF-A0A2M9P7D7-F1
#
_entry.id   AF-A0A2M9P7D7-F1
#
_cell.length_a   1.000
_cell.length_b   1.000
_cell.length_c   1.000
_cell.angle_alpha   90.00
_cell.angle_beta   90.00
_cell.angle_gamma   90.00
#
_symmetry.space_group_name_H-M   'P 1'
#
loop_
_entity.id
_entity.type
_entity.pdbx_description
1 polymer ?
#
loop_
_entity_poly.entity_id
_entity_poly.type
_entity_poly.pdbx_seq_one_letter_code
_entity_poly.pdbx_strand_id
1 'polypeptide(L)'
;MAYKRKSPDEKIAELEKKAAQIKARLQSEQAKIKGQERKNDTRRKIIVGALALEHEDAAFKETLARLIRQYVTKPQDRALFDLPPLPEPETPPPS
;
A
#
# COMPACT_ATOMS: atom_id res chain seq x y z
N MET A 1 44.34 8.46 38.27
CA MET A 1 43.24 9.24 37.67
C MET A 1 41.92 8.71 38.20
N ALA A 2 41.15 9.52 38.92
CA ALA A 2 39.86 9.11 39.47
C ALA A 2 38.82 9.08 38.35
N TYR A 3 38.27 7.91 38.03
CA TYR A 3 37.14 7.80 37.10
C TYR A 3 35.92 8.48 37.74
N LYS A 4 35.55 9.66 37.22
CA LYS A 4 34.31 10.34 37.61
C LYS A 4 33.14 9.41 37.23
N ARG A 5 32.49 8.81 38.22
CA ARG A 5 31.29 8.01 37.99
C ARG A 5 30.25 8.92 37.38
N LYS A 6 29.73 8.55 36.20
CA LYS A 6 28.64 9.26 35.54
C LYS A 6 27.50 9.50 36.51
N SER A 7 26.96 10.72 36.50
CA SER A 7 25.81 11.04 37.33
C SER A 7 24.61 10.18 36.90
N PRO A 8 23.63 9.95 37.79
CA PRO A 8 22.38 9.31 37.41
C PRO A 8 21.74 9.94 36.16
N ASP A 9 21.77 11.27 36.04
CA ASP A 9 21.20 12.02 34.92
C ASP A 9 21.93 11.74 33.59
N GLU A 10 23.27 11.70 33.61
CA GLU A 10 24.07 11.35 32.42
C GLU A 10 23.77 9.92 31.94
N LYS A 11 23.56 8.99 32.88
CA LYS A 11 23.18 7.61 32.55
C LYS A 11 21.78 7.55 31.96
N ILE A 12 20.82 8.31 32.50
CA ILE A 12 19.45 8.39 31.97
C ILE A 12 19.48 8.94 30.54
N ALA A 13 20.19 10.05 30.30
CA ALA A 13 20.30 10.64 28.97
C ALA A 13 20.94 9.70 27.94
N GLU A 14 21.94 8.91 28.35
CA GLU A 14 22.53 7.87 27.49
C GLU A 14 21.56 6.74 27.17
N LEU A 15 20.76 6.31 28.15
CA LEU A 15 19.74 5.28 27.96
C LEU A 15 18.61 5.77 27.05
N GLU A 16 18.16 7.02 27.21
CA GLU A 16 17.15 7.63 26.34
C GLU A 16 17.64 7.73 24.89
N LYS A 17 18.89 8.17 24.68
CA LYS A 17 19.50 8.21 23.34
C LYS A 17 19.55 6.82 22.70
N LYS A 18 19.96 5.80 23.46
CA LYS A 18 19.98 4.41 22.97
C LYS A 18 18.57 3.89 22.67
N ALA A 19 17.59 4.19 23.53
CA ALA A 19 16.20 3.82 23.31
C ALA A 19 15.64 4.46 22.03
N ALA A 20 15.91 5.74 21.79
CA ALA A 20 15.51 6.45 20.58
C ALA A 20 16.13 5.82 19.33
N GLN A 21 17.42 5.47 19.36
CA GLN A 21 18.11 4.79 18.26
C GLN A 21 17.52 3.41 17.96
N ILE A 22 17.27 2.60 19.01
CA ILE A 22 16.65 1.27 18.85
C ILE A 22 15.24 1.41 18.28
N LYS A 23 14.45 2.38 18.76
CA LYS A 23 13.10 2.65 18.25
C LYS A 23 13.12 3.04 16.77
N ALA A 24 14.04 3.92 16.37
CA ALA A 24 14.20 4.30 14.96
C ALA A 24 14.59 3.09 14.09
N ARG A 25 15.49 2.24 14.57
CA ARG A 25 15.86 1.00 13.87
C ARG A 25 14.68 0.03 13.75
N LEU A 26 13.91 -0.14 14.82
CA LEU A 26 12.69 -0.96 14.81
C LEU A 26 11.68 -0.46 13.77
N GLN A 27 11.43 0.84 13.74
CA GLN A 27 10.53 1.46 12.75
C GLN A 27 11.02 1.25 11.31
N SER A 28 12.33 1.36 11.07
CA SER A 28 12.94 1.10 9.76
C SER A 28 12.73 -0.35 9.32
N GLU A 29 12.98 -1.33 10.19
CA GLU A 29 12.77 -2.75 9.87
C GLU A 29 11.28 -3.07 9.64
N GLN A 30 10.38 -2.51 10.45
CA GLN A 30 8.94 -2.64 10.23
C GLN A 30 8.50 -2.04 8.88
N ALA A 31 9.07 -0.89 8.49
CA ALA A 31 8.78 -0.27 7.20
C ALA A 31 9.27 -1.15 6.04
N LYS A 32 10.42 -1.81 6.18
CA LYS A 32 10.93 -2.77 5.18
C LYS A 32 10.00 -3.97 5.03
N ILE A 33 9.52 -4.55 6.13
CA ILE A 33 8.57 -5.68 6.10
C ILE A 33 7.29 -5.27 5.36
N LYS A 34 6.67 -4.16 5.76
CA LYS A 34 5.47 -3.62 5.09
C LYS A 34 5.71 -3.32 3.61
N GLY A 35 6.89 -2.80 3.27
CA GLY A 35 7.29 -2.55 1.90
C GLY A 35 7.38 -3.86 1.09
N GLN A 36 7.96 -4.91 1.67
CA GLN A 36 8.07 -6.21 1.03
C GLN A 36 6.70 -6.89 0.86
N GLU A 37 5.82 -6.80 1.86
CA GLU A 37 4.46 -7.31 1.78
C GLU A 37 3.67 -6.66 0.63
N ARG A 38 3.76 -5.33 0.48
CA ARG A 38 3.13 -4.62 -0.64
C ARG A 38 3.68 -5.04 -2.00
N LYS A 39 5.00 -5.23 -2.11
CA LYS A 39 5.64 -5.73 -3.34
C LYS A 39 5.17 -7.14 -3.69
N ASN A 40 5.12 -8.03 -2.71
CA ASN A 40 4.66 -9.40 -2.87
C ASN A 40 3.18 -9.46 -3.25
N ASP A 41 2.33 -8.65 -2.60
CA ASP A 41 0.91 -8.55 -2.93
C ASP A 41 0.68 -8.03 -4.35
N THR A 42 1.40 -6.99 -4.76
CA THR A 42 1.35 -6.45 -6.13
C THR A 42 1.75 -7.51 -7.15
N ARG A 43 2.88 -8.20 -6.91
CA ARG A 43 3.34 -9.28 -7.79
C ARG A 43 2.33 -10.41 -7.88
N ARG A 44 1.75 -10.83 -6.76
CA ARG A 44 0.69 -11.86 -6.70
C ARG A 44 -0.51 -11.45 -7.56
N LYS A 45 -1.01 -10.21 -7.40
CA LYS A 45 -2.15 -9.70 -8.19
C LYS A 45 -1.87 -9.66 -9.68
N ILE A 46 -0.66 -9.26 -10.09
CA ILE A 46 -0.24 -9.27 -11.49
C ILE A 46 -0.23 -10.70 -12.04
N ILE A 47 0.38 -11.65 -11.33
CA ILE A 47 0.44 -13.06 -11.78
C ILE A 47 -0.98 -13.65 -11.90
N VAL A 48 -1.82 -13.45 -10.88
CA VAL A 48 -3.21 -13.94 -10.91
C VAL A 48 -3.99 -13.31 -12.07
N GLY A 49 -3.85 -12.00 -12.29
CA GLY A 49 -4.50 -11.32 -13.41
C GLY A 49 -4.04 -11.85 -14.77
N ALA A 50 -2.73 -12.05 -14.95
CA ALA A 50 -2.18 -12.59 -16.20
C ALA A 50 -2.73 -14.00 -16.49
N LEU A 51 -2.71 -14.89 -15.50
CA LEU A 51 -3.24 -16.25 -15.64
C LEU A 51 -4.75 -16.25 -15.91
N ALA A 52 -5.51 -15.36 -15.25
CA ALA A 52 -6.94 -15.22 -15.48
C ALA A 52 -7.25 -14.79 -16.93
N LEU A 53 -6.44 -13.90 -17.51
CA LEU A 53 -6.60 -13.47 -18.90
C LEU A 53 -6.14 -14.52 -19.92
N GLU A 54 -5.14 -15.34 -19.57
CA GLU A 54 -4.60 -16.38 -20.46
C GLU A 54 -5.48 -17.64 -20.49
N HIS A 55 -6.16 -17.95 -19.39
CA HIS A 55 -6.93 -19.19 -19.22
C HIS A 55 -8.45 -18.96 -19.04
N GLU A 56 -8.97 -17.81 -19.48
CA GLU A 56 -10.41 -17.54 -19.40
C GLU A 56 -11.24 -18.38 -20.38
N ASP A 57 -12.40 -18.85 -19.92
CA ASP A 57 -13.46 -19.31 -20.79
C ASP A 57 -14.44 -18.16 -21.12
N ALA A 58 -15.41 -18.42 -22.00
CA ALA A 58 -16.38 -17.40 -22.43
C ALA A 58 -17.21 -16.83 -21.26
N ALA A 59 -17.63 -17.69 -20.32
CA ALA A 59 -18.46 -17.27 -19.19
C ALA A 59 -17.67 -16.41 -18.19
N PHE A 60 -16.42 -16.77 -17.95
CA PHE A 60 -15.50 -16.02 -17.12
C PHE A 60 -15.18 -14.66 -17.75
N LYS A 61 -14.90 -14.62 -19.06
CA LYS A 61 -14.64 -13.36 -19.79
C LYS A 61 -15.80 -12.37 -19.68
N GLU A 62 -17.03 -12.84 -19.86
CA GLU A 62 -18.23 -12.00 -19.69
C GLU A 62 -18.37 -11.49 -18.26
N THR A 63 -18.15 -12.37 -17.28
CA THR A 63 -18.18 -12.01 -15.86
C THR A 63 -17.13 -10.97 -15.53
N LEU A 64 -15.89 -11.15 -16.00
CA LEU A 64 -14.79 -10.22 -15.79
C LEU A 64 -15.09 -8.86 -16.43
N ALA A 65 -15.58 -8.82 -17.67
CA ALA A 65 -15.98 -7.59 -18.34
C ALA A 65 -17.09 -6.83 -17.58
N ARG A 66 -18.08 -7.56 -17.04
CA ARG A 66 -19.13 -6.97 -16.20
C ARG A 66 -18.56 -6.38 -14.91
N LEU A 67 -17.66 -7.10 -14.23
CA LEU A 67 -17.02 -6.63 -13.00
C LEU A 67 -16.13 -5.41 -13.26
N ILE A 68 -15.34 -5.40 -14.34
CA ILE A 68 -14.52 -4.26 -14.74
C ILE A 68 -15.41 -3.03 -14.95
N ARG A 69 -16.51 -3.16 -15.70
CA ARG A 69 -17.45 -2.05 -15.92
C ARG A 69 -18.04 -1.49 -14.62
N GLN A 70 -18.33 -2.35 -13.65
CA GLN A 70 -18.96 -2.00 -12.37
C GLN A 70 -17.98 -1.36 -11.38
N TYR A 71 -16.77 -1.89 -11.26
CA TYR A 71 -15.84 -1.52 -10.18
C TYR A 71 -14.69 -0.61 -10.60
N VAL A 72 -14.36 -0.52 -11.89
CA VAL A 72 -13.36 0.44 -12.37
C VAL A 72 -14.04 1.79 -12.55
N THR A 73 -13.87 2.68 -11.57
CA THR A 73 -14.56 3.98 -11.52
C THR A 73 -13.68 5.16 -11.95
N LYS A 74 -12.36 5.05 -11.75
CA LYS A 74 -11.42 6.13 -12.10
C LYS A 74 -11.34 6.29 -13.61
N PRO A 75 -11.49 7.51 -14.17
CA PRO A 75 -11.45 7.72 -15.62
C PRO A 75 -10.19 7.19 -16.30
N GLN A 76 -9.03 7.35 -15.66
CA GLN A 76 -7.74 6.86 -16.17
C GLN A 76 -7.72 5.32 -16.28
N ASP A 77 -8.22 4.62 -15.27
CA ASP A 77 -8.27 3.16 -15.27
C ASP A 77 -9.33 2.64 -16.25
N ARG A 78 -10.46 3.35 -16.41
CA ARG A 78 -11.51 3.00 -17.38
C ARG A 78 -11.02 3.08 -18.82
N ALA A 79 -10.17 4.07 -19.13
CA ALA A 79 -9.55 4.23 -20.44
C ALA A 79 -8.65 3.04 -20.82
N LEU A 80 -8.06 2.34 -19.84
CA LEU A 80 -7.25 1.13 -20.10
C LEU A 80 -8.09 -0.06 -20.61
N PHE A 81 -9.42 0.00 -20.46
CA PHE A 81 -10.37 -1.04 -20.89
C PHE A 81 -11.35 -0.52 -21.95
N ASP A 82 -11.04 0.61 -22.59
CA ASP A 82 -11.90 1.26 -23.59
C ASP A 82 -13.32 1.56 -23.08
N LEU A 83 -13.46 1.80 -21.78
CA LEU A 83 -14.74 2.10 -21.16
C LEU A 83 -15.02 3.61 -21.16
N PRO A 84 -16.27 4.04 -21.45
CA PRO A 84 -16.62 5.45 -21.38
C PRO A 84 -16.51 5.96 -19.94
N PRO A 85 -16.17 7.25 -19.73
CA PRO A 85 -16.16 7.84 -18.39
C PRO A 85 -17.55 7.72 -17.74
N LEU A 86 -17.56 7.57 -16.42
CA LEU A 86 -18.82 7.61 -15.67
C LEU A 86 -19.37 9.03 -15.67
N PRO A 87 -20.71 9.20 -15.71
CA PRO A 87 -21.32 10.51 -15.55
C PRO A 87 -20.87 11.11 -14.22
N GLU A 88 -20.58 12.41 -14.22
CA GLU A 88 -20.28 13.12 -12.98
C GLU A 88 -21.49 13.02 -12.05
N PRO A 89 -21.29 12.82 -10.73
CA PRO A 89 -22.40 12.84 -9.79
C PRO A 89 -23.06 14.21 -9.93
N GLU A 90 -24.35 14.21 -10.31
CA GLU A 90 -25.15 15.43 -10.39
C GLU A 90 -25.04 16.13 -9.04
N THR A 91 -24.34 17.26 -9.03
CA THR A 91 -24.35 18.14 -7.86
C THR A 91 -25.77 18.70 -7.80
N PRO A 92 -26.54 18.45 -6.72
CA PRO A 92 -27.84 19.06 -6.60
C PRO A 92 -27.66 20.58 -6.62
N PRO A 93 -28.54 21.32 -7.33
CA PRO A 93 -28.41 22.76 -7.47
C PRO A 93 -28.33 23.42 -6.09
N PRO A 94 -27.48 24.46 -5.91
CA PRO A 94 -27.42 25.18 -4.66
C PRO A 94 -28.81 25.74 -4.34
N SER A 95 -29.29 25.47 -3.13
CA SER A 95 -30.58 25.95 -2.59
C SER A 95 -30.56 27.46 -2.34
#